data_AF-A0A2T3NPB7-F1
#
_entry.id   AF-A0A2T3NPB7-F1
#
_cell.length_a   1.000
_cell.length_b   1.000
_cell.length_c   1.000
_cell.angle_alpha   90.00
_cell.angle_beta   90.00
_cell.angle_gamma   90.00
#
_symmetry.space_group_name_H-M   'P 1'
#
loop_
_entity.id
_entity.type
_entity.pdbx_description
1 polymer ?
#
loop_
_entity_poly.entity_id
_entity_poly.type
_entity_poly.pdbx_seq_one_letter_code
_entity_poly.pdbx_strand_id
1 'polypeptide(L)' 'MASLNRNEIEQALLKIPALKHYKINNATGSLLVEYDATLIKPQLLEALFSRSDQEAKQACYALSAYLAL' A
#
# COMPACT_ATOMS: atom_id res chain seq x y z
N MET A 1 1.74 8.84 19.71
CA MET A 1 2.04 8.31 18.37
C MET A 1 1.54 6.89 18.35
N ALA A 2 0.59 6.55 17.46
CA ALA A 2 0.06 5.20 17.41
C ALA A 2 1.18 4.25 16.97
N SER A 3 1.62 3.37 17.86
CA SER A 3 2.46 2.25 17.50
C SER A 3 1.61 1.31 16.64
N LEU A 4 1.75 1.42 15.32
CA LEU A 4 1.17 0.48 14.38
C LEU A 4 1.61 -0.94 14.77
N ASN A 5 0.67 -1.73 15.28
CA ASN A 5 0.96 -3.08 15.72
C ASN A 5 1.25 -3.93 14.49
N ARG A 6 2.45 -4.51 14.44
CA ARG A 6 2.91 -5.34 13.33
C ARG A 6 1.91 -6.43 12.97
N ASN A 7 1.33 -7.08 13.97
CA ASN A 7 0.33 -8.13 13.74
C ASN A 7 -0.90 -7.57 13.02
N GLU A 8 -1.32 -6.35 13.35
CA GLU A 8 -2.47 -5.73 12.68
C GLU A 8 -2.14 -5.38 11.23
N ILE A 9 -0.92 -4.91 10.95
CA ILE A 9 -0.45 -4.68 9.57
C ILE A 9 -0.43 -5.99 8.78
N GLU A 10 0.20 -7.03 9.32
CA GLU A 10 0.32 -8.33 8.65
C GLU A 10 -1.06 -8.94 8.38
N GLN A 11 -1.99 -8.86 9.34
CA GLN A 11 -3.38 -9.31 9.16
C GLN A 11 -4.17 -8.46 8.17
N ALA A 12 -3.93 -7.15 8.09
CA ALA A 12 -4.57 -6.28 7.11
C ALA A 12 -4.08 -6.60 5.68
N LEU A 13 -2.77 -6.79 5.50
CA LEU A 13 -2.17 -7.09 4.19
C LEU A 13 -2.70 -8.42 3.61
N LEU A 14 -2.90 -9.44 4.45
CA LEU A 14 -3.47 -10.73 4.03
C LEU A 14 -4.91 -10.63 3.50
N LYS A 15 -5.65 -9.59 3.89
CA LYS A 15 -7.05 -9.40 3.46
C LYS A 15 -7.16 -8.73 2.10
N ILE A 16 -6.05 -8.30 1.51
CA ILE A 16 -6.04 -7.53 0.27
C ILE A 16 -5.62 -8.46 -0.88
N PRO A 17 -6.55 -8.93 -1.75
CA PRO A 17 -6.26 -9.95 -2.76
C PRO A 17 -5.22 -9.54 -3.81
N ALA A 18 -5.07 -8.22 -3.99
CA ALA A 18 -4.10 -7.63 -4.89
C ALA A 18 -2.66 -7.69 -4.36
N LEU A 19 -2.45 -7.91 -3.06
CA LEU A 19 -1.11 -8.04 -2.47
C LEU A 19 -0.82 -9.54 -2.30
N LYS A 20 0.24 -10.02 -2.96
CA LYS A 20 0.56 -11.46 -2.99
C LYS A 20 1.56 -11.84 -1.91
N HIS A 21 2.62 -11.04 -1.76
CA HIS A 21 3.64 -11.26 -0.75
C HIS A 21 4.10 -9.92 -0.17
N TYR A 22 4.63 -9.96 1.05
CA TYR A 22 5.21 -8.79 1.68
C TYR A 22 6.44 -9.16 2.52
N LYS A 23 7.30 -8.19 2.72
CA LYS A 23 8.47 -8.27 3.61
C LYS A 23 8.63 -6.97 4.38
N ILE A 24 8.64 -7.06 5.70
CA ILE A 24 8.93 -5.93 6.58
C ILE A 24 10.44 -5.89 6.86
N ASN A 25 11.07 -4.75 6.59
CA ASN A 25 12.44 -4.47 7.00
C ASN A 25 12.43 -3.66 8.30
N ASN A 26 12.64 -4.34 9.42
CA ASN A 26 12.64 -3.70 10.74
C ASN A 26 13.85 -2.77 10.97
N ALA A 27 14.95 -2.95 10.22
CA ALA A 27 16.11 -2.08 10.36
C ALA A 27 15.86 -0.68 9.77
N THR A 28 15.01 -0.59 8.74
CA THR A 28 14.70 0.67 8.04
C THR A 28 13.27 1.16 8.24
N GLY A 29 12.41 0.35 8.88
CA GLY A 29 10.98 0.64 8.99
C GLY A 29 10.24 0.57 7.65
N SER A 30 10.78 -0.12 6.65
CA SER A 30 10.22 -0.17 5.30
C SER A 30 9.40 -1.43 5.06
N LEU A 31 8.39 -1.34 4.20
CA LEU A 31 7.58 -2.46 3.73
C LEU A 31 7.80 -2.66 2.23
N LEU A 32 8.17 -3.87 1.84
CA LEU A 32 8.19 -4.30 0.44
C LEU A 32 6.95 -5.16 0.18
N VAL A 33 6.22 -4.88 -0.90
CA VAL A 33 5.02 -5.63 -1.28
C VAL A 33 5.09 -6.03 -2.75
N GLU A 34 4.85 -7.31 -3.03
CA GLU A 34 4.56 -7.79 -4.37
C GLU A 34 3.06 -7.74 -4.61
N TYR A 35 2.65 -7.17 -5.74
CA TYR A 35 1.25 -6.94 -6.06
C TYR A 35 0.88 -7.47 -7.46
N ASP A 36 -0.40 -7.71 -7.66
CA ASP A 36 -0.97 -8.10 -8.94
C ASP A 36 -1.25 -6.87 -9.79
N ALA A 37 -0.47 -6.67 -10.86
CA ALA A 37 -0.61 -5.53 -11.77
C ALA A 37 -1.90 -5.56 -12.60
N THR A 38 -2.62 -6.69 -12.65
CA THR A 38 -3.96 -6.76 -13.26
C THR A 38 -5.03 -6.13 -12.35
N LEU A 39 -4.73 -6.05 -11.05
CA LEU A 39 -5.62 -5.49 -10.03
C LEU A 39 -5.19 -4.05 -9.67
N ILE A 40 -3.92 -3.84 -9.29
CA ILE A 40 -3.39 -2.49 -9.02
C ILE A 40 -2.69 -1.97 -10.27
N LYS A 41 -3.29 -0.96 -10.91
CA LYS A 41 -2.70 -0.31 -12.08
C LYS A 41 -1.37 0.35 -11.71
N PRO A 42 -0.25 0.08 -12.40
CA PRO A 42 1.06 0.68 -12.09
C PRO A 42 1.05 2.22 -12.03
N GLN A 43 0.29 2.85 -12.91
CA GLN A 43 0.09 4.31 -12.96
C GLN A 43 -0.47 4.88 -11.64
N LEU A 44 -1.27 4.09 -10.92
CA LEU A 44 -1.81 4.49 -9.63
C LEU A 44 -0.71 4.54 -8.56
N LEU A 45 0.26 3.62 -8.62
CA LEU A 45 1.42 3.63 -7.73
C LEU A 45 2.38 4.76 -8.10
N GLU A 46 2.62 5.00 -9.38
CA GLU A 46 3.43 6.15 -9.83
C GLU A 46 2.82 7.47 -9.34
N ALA A 47 1.51 7.63 -9.48
CA ALA A 47 0.78 8.81 -9.01
C ALA A 47 0.83 8.96 -7.48
N LEU A 48 0.80 7.86 -6.72
CA LEU A 48 0.93 7.88 -5.26
C LEU A 48 2.27 8.48 -4.80
N PHE A 49 3.34 8.29 -5.57
CA PHE A 49 4.67 8.84 -5.31
C PHE A 49 4.98 10.09 -6.14
N SER A 50 3.96 10.73 -6.72
CA SER A 50 4.13 11.98 -7.44
C SER A 50 4.63 13.09 -6.51
N ARG A 51 5.34 14.06 -7.09
CA ARG A 51 5.73 15.31 -6.40
C ARG A 51 4.56 16.28 -6.22
N SER A 52 3.43 16.02 -6.87
CA SER A 52 2.21 16.80 -6.70
C SER A 52 1.39 16.22 -5.54
N ASP A 53 1.26 16.98 -4.46
CA ASP A 53 0.44 16.60 -3.30
C ASP A 53 -1.01 16.24 -3.70
N GLN A 54 -1.57 16.96 -4.67
CA GLN A 54 -2.92 16.69 -5.15
C GLN A 54 -3.02 15.33 -5.86
N GLU A 55 -2.04 15.02 -6.71
CA GLU A 55 -2.00 13.76 -7.46
C GLU A 55 -1.77 12.58 -6.52
N ALA A 56 -0.80 12.71 -5.60
CA ALA A 56 -0.54 11.70 -4.57
C ALA A 56 -1.77 11.46 -3.69
N LYS A 57 -2.50 12.52 -3.32
CA LYS A 57 -3.72 12.40 -2.51
C LYS A 57 -4.86 11.73 -3.27
N GLN A 58 -5.06 12.06 -4.54
CA GLN A 58 -6.06 11.40 -5.38
C GLN A 58 -5.74 9.92 -5.59
N ALA A 59 -4.46 9.60 -5.84
CA ALA A 59 -4.00 8.23 -5.95
C ALA A 59 -4.21 7.44 -4.65
N CYS A 60 -3.96 8.07 -3.50
CA CYS A 60 -4.21 7.48 -2.19
C CYS A 60 -5.69 7.13 -1.99
N TYR A 61 -6.62 8.03 -2.34
CA TYR A 61 -8.07 7.75 -2.26
C TYR A 61 -8.53 6.68 -3.24
N ALA A 62 -8.00 6.68 -4.46
CA ALA A 62 -8.31 5.65 -5.44
C ALA A 62 -7.79 4.28 -4.99
N LEU A 63 -6.60 4.22 -4.37
CA LEU A 63 -6.05 3.00 -3.80
C LEU A 63 -6.89 2.52 -2.60
N SER A 64 -7.26 3.39 -1.66
CA SER A 64 -8.06 2.99 -0.50
C SER A 64 -9.44 2.45 -0.90
N ALA A 65 -10.11 3.13 -1.84
CA ALA A 65 -11.39 2.69 -2.38
C ALA A 65 -11.26 1.33 -3.10
N TYR A 66 -10.15 1.10 -3.82
CA TYR A 66 -9.90 -0.15 -4.52
C TYR A 66 -9.62 -1.33 -3.58
N LEU A 67 -8.95 -1.06 -2.45
CA LEU A 67 -8.58 -2.08 -1.47
C LEU A 67 -9.66 -2.27 -0.38
N ALA A 68 -10.79 -1.55 -0.47
CA ALA A 68 -11.87 -1.53 0.53
C ALA A 68 -11.37 -1.27 1.97
N LEU A 69 -10.38 -0.37 2.09
CA LEU A 69 -9.85 0.17 3.34
C LEU A 69 -10.53 1.48 3.72
#